data_AF-A0A3B9D5D1-F1
#
_entry.id   AF-A0A3B9D5D1-F1
#
_cell.length_a   1.000
_cell.length_b   1.000
_cell.length_c   1.000
_cell.angle_alpha   90.00
_cell.angle_beta   90.00
_cell.angle_gamma   90.00
#
_symmetry.space_group_name_H-M   'P 1'
#
loop_
_entity.id
_entity.type
_entity.pdbx_description
1 polymer ?
#
loop_
_entity_poly.entity_id
_entity_poly.type
_entity_poly.pdbx_seq_one_letter_code
_entity_poly.pdbx_strand_id
1 'polypeptide(L)'
;MIQLFTELQEKKNVRSNLSALRASLKEATEEQKAQAIEFVRGHEDLVFGFLQEEDAKTRKNAALLLGDLAVQNALQPLWKAYTREQTLFVKSAYLEAMKALHAEEILSQLKDRLAELEGEPVTEENRKHREAELRALRAILIQYEGIDTHHFDIKQKNNHVLLVTNRNHRGILENQTGGKAHPLGVIVQTDDLLQLLQIRTYRDMLFLIPVKGLLEQEPEKAAETVWKPMLAICAKYHREDKPFFFRIECRSAMTLEQRSRFVKKLGSAIEQLSDGKLVNSPGDYEVELRLIANREGKFFPALRFYTLPDHRFAYRKHAIAASMHPSLAALIMELAAPYLKENAQIIDPFCGVGTMLIERDIRVPAREKYGTDIFGEAIDGARENAALAGEQINFIHRDFFDFRHDYLFDEIVTNMPVRGKMTREQLDRLYEKFFRKALTILEKEAVIVMYTGEIGFVKKQLRLHREFSLLEEYCMQSKTGCYLFIIGVKR
;
A
#
# COMPACT_ATOMS: atom_id res chain seq x y z
N MET A 1 -35.96 -4.89 17.95
CA MET A 1 -35.51 -3.51 18.21
C MET A 1 -36.58 -2.68 18.92
N ILE A 2 -37.83 -2.67 18.42
CA ILE A 2 -38.97 -1.95 19.03
C ILE A 2 -39.13 -2.21 20.54
N GLN A 3 -39.08 -3.47 21.00
CA GLN A 3 -39.16 -3.78 22.43
C GLN A 3 -38.04 -3.11 23.26
N LEU A 4 -36.81 -3.06 22.73
CA LEU A 4 -35.68 -2.41 23.42
C LEU A 4 -35.93 -0.90 23.54
N PHE A 5 -36.51 -0.27 22.52
CA PHE A 5 -36.88 1.15 22.55
C PHE A 5 -37.91 1.43 23.63
N THR A 6 -38.99 0.63 23.69
CA THR A 6 -40.03 0.77 24.70
C THR A 6 -39.48 0.60 26.11
N GLU A 7 -38.68 -0.45 26.35
CA GLU A 7 -38.10 -0.66 27.68
C GLU A 7 -37.10 0.44 28.08
N LEU A 8 -36.36 1.01 27.11
CA LEU A 8 -35.49 2.18 27.37
C LEU A 8 -36.30 3.43 27.74
N GLN A 9 -37.43 3.68 27.06
CA GLN A 9 -38.35 4.79 27.40
C GLN A 9 -38.93 4.62 28.81
N GLU A 10 -39.29 3.40 29.18
CA GLU A 10 -39.78 3.05 30.52
C GLU A 10 -38.66 2.98 31.58
N LYS A 11 -37.40 3.24 31.19
CA LYS A 11 -36.20 3.13 32.03
C LYS A 11 -36.04 1.75 32.70
N LYS A 12 -36.54 0.70 32.05
CA LYS A 12 -36.38 -0.70 32.50
C LYS A 12 -35.08 -1.27 31.96
N ASN A 13 -34.32 -1.93 32.84
CA ASN A 13 -33.12 -2.69 32.48
C ASN A 13 -32.16 -1.92 31.55
N VAL A 14 -32.00 -0.61 31.78
CA VAL A 14 -31.36 0.35 30.85
C VAL A 14 -29.99 -0.17 30.36
N ARG A 15 -29.15 -0.63 31.28
CA ARG A 15 -27.81 -1.14 30.97
C ARG A 15 -27.82 -2.30 29.97
N SER A 16 -28.65 -3.33 30.21
CA SER A 16 -28.70 -4.50 29.33
C SER A 16 -29.35 -4.15 27.99
N ASN A 17 -30.34 -3.25 28.01
CA ASN A 17 -31.04 -2.83 26.79
C ASN A 17 -30.16 -1.97 25.87
N LEU A 18 -29.37 -1.05 26.42
CA LEU A 18 -28.35 -0.33 25.63
C LEU A 18 -27.31 -1.29 25.04
N SER A 19 -26.83 -2.25 25.83
CA SER A 19 -25.87 -3.26 25.35
C SER A 19 -26.46 -4.14 24.24
N ALA A 20 -27.71 -4.58 24.39
CA ALA A 20 -28.41 -5.40 23.42
C ALA A 20 -28.69 -4.63 22.12
N LEU A 21 -29.10 -3.36 22.24
CA LEU A 21 -29.34 -2.50 21.09
C LEU A 21 -28.05 -2.35 20.25
N ARG A 22 -26.93 -2.01 20.91
CA ARG A 22 -25.62 -1.93 20.24
C ARG A 22 -25.18 -3.24 19.59
N ALA A 23 -25.40 -4.38 20.25
CA ALA A 23 -25.11 -5.68 19.66
C ALA A 23 -25.94 -5.91 18.38
N SER A 24 -27.23 -5.56 18.42
CA SER A 24 -28.12 -5.71 17.25
C SER A 24 -27.71 -4.82 16.07
N LEU A 25 -27.11 -3.65 16.33
CA LEU A 25 -26.66 -2.73 15.26
C LEU A 25 -25.50 -3.27 14.41
N LYS A 26 -24.71 -4.23 14.92
CA LYS A 26 -23.57 -4.79 14.19
C LYS A 26 -23.97 -5.60 12.95
N GLU A 27 -25.15 -6.20 12.99
CA GLU A 27 -25.72 -7.04 11.93
C GLU A 27 -27.02 -6.43 11.37
N ALA A 28 -27.32 -5.17 11.73
CA ALA A 28 -28.55 -4.50 11.37
C ALA A 28 -28.57 -4.06 9.90
N THR A 29 -29.77 -4.12 9.30
CA THR A 29 -30.03 -3.52 8.00
C THR A 29 -30.00 -1.98 8.10
N GLU A 30 -29.84 -1.30 6.97
CA GLU A 30 -29.87 0.17 6.93
C GLU A 30 -31.20 0.74 7.44
N GLU A 31 -32.33 0.05 7.20
CA GLU A 31 -33.63 0.41 7.75
C GLU A 31 -33.67 0.33 9.28
N GLN A 32 -33.09 -0.72 9.86
CA GLN A 32 -33.01 -0.89 11.30
C GLN A 32 -32.11 0.16 11.96
N LYS A 33 -31.00 0.53 11.31
CA LYS A 33 -30.16 1.64 11.75
C LYS A 33 -30.91 2.96 11.69
N ALA A 34 -31.66 3.21 10.61
CA ALA A 34 -32.49 4.41 10.47
C ALA A 34 -33.54 4.50 11.59
N GLN A 35 -34.20 3.39 11.93
CA GLN A 35 -35.13 3.34 13.07
C GLN A 35 -34.45 3.66 14.42
N ALA A 36 -33.23 3.16 14.64
CA ALA A 36 -32.47 3.49 15.84
C ALA A 36 -32.06 4.97 15.90
N ILE A 37 -31.67 5.56 14.76
CA ILE A 37 -31.38 6.98 14.64
C ILE A 37 -32.63 7.81 14.93
N GLU A 38 -33.78 7.44 14.36
CA GLU A 38 -35.06 8.12 14.58
C GLU A 38 -35.49 8.02 16.05
N PHE A 39 -35.33 6.85 16.67
CA PHE A 39 -35.59 6.67 18.10
C PHE A 39 -34.75 7.63 18.95
N VAL A 40 -33.44 7.73 18.70
CA VAL A 40 -32.56 8.62 19.46
C VAL A 40 -32.94 10.09 19.21
N ARG A 41 -33.18 10.50 17.96
CA ARG A 41 -33.61 11.87 17.62
C ARG A 41 -34.95 12.24 18.26
N GLY A 42 -35.87 11.29 18.38
CA GLY A 42 -37.15 11.50 19.06
C GLY A 42 -37.07 11.53 20.59
N HIS A 43 -35.94 11.12 21.18
CA HIS A 43 -35.79 10.92 22.63
C HIS A 43 -34.42 11.41 23.13
N GLU A 44 -33.92 12.52 22.60
CA GLU A 44 -32.57 13.03 22.92
C GLU A 44 -32.36 13.25 24.41
N ASP A 45 -33.30 13.91 25.09
CA ASP A 45 -33.23 14.15 26.54
C ASP A 45 -33.08 12.86 27.36
N LEU A 46 -33.79 11.80 26.94
CA LEU A 46 -33.71 10.49 27.58
C LEU A 46 -32.34 9.86 27.33
N VAL A 47 -31.90 9.80 26.07
CA VAL A 47 -30.67 9.11 25.67
C VAL A 47 -29.43 9.84 26.18
N PHE A 48 -29.41 11.17 26.11
CA PHE A 48 -28.35 12.00 26.70
C PHE A 48 -28.39 11.94 28.23
N GLY A 49 -29.58 11.78 28.83
CA GLY A 49 -29.74 11.52 30.26
C GLY A 49 -28.99 10.27 30.72
N PHE A 50 -28.92 9.22 29.90
CA PHE A 50 -28.16 8.00 30.22
C PHE A 50 -26.64 8.22 30.35
N LEU A 51 -26.10 9.34 29.85
CA LEU A 51 -24.70 9.73 30.06
C LEU A 51 -24.44 10.21 31.49
N GLN A 52 -25.47 10.42 32.31
CA GLN A 52 -25.39 10.90 33.69
C GLN A 52 -25.83 9.86 34.74
N GLU A 53 -26.16 8.64 34.30
CA GLU A 53 -26.58 7.55 35.19
C GLU A 53 -25.45 7.13 36.15
N GLU A 54 -25.81 6.66 37.35
CA GLU A 54 -24.82 6.22 38.36
C GLU A 54 -24.00 5.01 37.89
N ASP A 55 -24.62 4.07 37.17
CA ASP A 55 -23.94 2.89 36.64
C ASP A 55 -23.01 3.25 35.47
N ALA A 56 -21.70 3.05 35.69
CA ALA A 56 -20.65 3.35 34.73
C ALA A 56 -20.78 2.59 33.39
N LYS A 57 -21.39 1.40 33.38
CA LYS A 57 -21.58 0.61 32.16
C LYS A 57 -22.77 1.10 31.35
N THR A 58 -23.80 1.65 31.99
CA THR A 58 -24.89 2.39 31.35
C THR A 58 -24.32 3.60 30.62
N ARG A 59 -23.55 4.46 31.30
CA ARG A 59 -22.90 5.62 30.68
C ARG A 59 -22.02 5.23 29.48
N LYS A 60 -21.18 4.19 29.67
CA LYS A 60 -20.34 3.64 28.60
C LYS A 60 -21.15 3.20 27.38
N ASN A 61 -22.23 2.44 27.59
CA ASN A 61 -23.04 1.95 26.49
C ASN A 61 -23.87 3.05 25.84
N ALA A 62 -24.33 4.05 26.59
CA ALA A 62 -25.00 5.22 26.03
C ALA A 62 -24.05 6.02 25.13
N ALA A 63 -22.84 6.29 25.60
CA ALA A 63 -21.83 7.00 24.80
C ALA A 63 -21.53 6.25 23.49
N LEU A 64 -21.23 4.97 23.58
CA LEU A 64 -20.92 4.17 22.39
C LEU A 64 -22.12 3.99 21.46
N LEU A 65 -23.36 3.96 21.96
CA LEU A 65 -24.56 3.92 21.11
C LEU A 65 -24.66 5.19 20.25
N LEU A 66 -24.39 6.37 20.84
CA LEU A 66 -24.39 7.66 20.13
C LEU A 66 -23.31 7.69 19.04
N GLY A 67 -22.15 7.11 19.31
CA GLY A 67 -21.09 6.92 18.31
C GLY A 67 -21.45 5.90 17.22
N ASP A 68 -21.96 4.72 17.60
CA ASP A 68 -22.38 3.65 16.68
C ASP A 68 -23.45 4.14 15.68
N LEU A 69 -24.27 5.12 16.08
CA LEU A 69 -25.31 5.75 15.25
C LEU A 69 -24.89 7.10 14.63
N ALA A 70 -23.65 7.56 14.88
CA ALA A 70 -23.10 8.83 14.38
C ALA A 70 -24.00 10.07 14.65
N VAL A 71 -24.54 10.18 15.87
CA VAL A 71 -25.48 11.23 16.28
C VAL A 71 -24.74 12.56 16.51
N GLN A 72 -24.68 13.41 15.48
CA GLN A 72 -23.79 14.59 15.46
C GLN A 72 -24.03 15.59 16.60
N ASN A 73 -25.28 15.85 16.98
CA ASN A 73 -25.60 16.75 18.09
C ASN A 73 -25.25 16.19 19.48
N ALA A 74 -24.78 14.95 19.57
CA ALA A 74 -24.30 14.38 20.82
C ALA A 74 -22.87 14.81 21.17
N LEU A 75 -22.14 15.52 20.30
CA LEU A 75 -20.74 15.91 20.53
C LEU A 75 -20.53 16.65 21.84
N GLN A 76 -21.25 17.75 22.06
CA GLN A 76 -21.14 18.57 23.27
C GLN A 76 -21.62 17.81 24.53
N PRO A 77 -22.76 17.08 24.52
CA PRO A 77 -23.13 16.18 25.62
C PRO A 77 -22.05 15.15 25.96
N LEU A 78 -21.44 14.50 24.96
CA LEU A 78 -20.38 13.51 25.14
C LEU A 78 -19.12 14.15 25.75
N TRP A 79 -18.70 15.31 25.24
CA TRP A 79 -17.55 16.05 25.78
C TRP A 79 -17.77 16.47 27.24
N LYS A 80 -18.95 17.01 27.55
CA LYS A 80 -19.33 17.39 28.93
C LYS A 80 -19.38 16.19 29.88
N ALA A 81 -19.84 15.03 29.40
CA ALA A 81 -19.84 13.81 30.20
C ALA A 81 -18.41 13.27 30.40
N TYR A 82 -17.60 13.26 29.34
CA TYR A 82 -16.19 12.84 29.38
C TYR A 82 -15.35 13.64 30.38
N THR A 83 -15.50 14.97 30.39
CA THR A 83 -14.75 15.85 31.32
C THR A 83 -15.12 15.64 32.79
N ARG A 84 -16.33 15.16 33.09
CA ARG A 84 -16.79 14.86 34.45
C ARG A 84 -16.51 13.43 34.88
N GLU A 85 -16.31 12.52 33.93
CA GLU A 85 -16.15 11.09 34.19
C GLU A 85 -14.89 10.80 35.02
N GLN A 86 -15.08 10.12 36.16
CA GLN A 86 -13.99 9.68 37.04
C GLN A 86 -13.64 8.21 36.82
N THR A 87 -14.52 7.45 36.16
CA THR A 87 -14.34 6.02 35.90
C THR A 87 -13.44 5.81 34.69
N LEU A 88 -12.17 5.50 34.94
CA LEU A 88 -11.11 5.42 33.92
C LEU A 88 -11.46 4.50 32.72
N PHE A 89 -12.13 3.36 32.93
CA PHE A 89 -12.50 2.45 31.84
C PHE A 89 -13.66 2.96 30.95
N VAL A 90 -14.32 4.04 31.34
CA VAL A 90 -15.42 4.67 30.60
C VAL A 90 -14.90 5.83 29.74
N LYS A 91 -13.88 6.58 30.22
CA LYS A 91 -13.32 7.74 29.50
C LYS A 91 -13.03 7.48 28.03
N SER A 92 -12.30 6.40 27.71
CA SER A 92 -11.95 6.06 26.33
C SER A 92 -13.17 5.75 25.45
N ALA A 93 -14.31 5.35 26.04
CA ALA A 93 -15.52 5.05 25.30
C ALA A 93 -16.23 6.31 24.80
N TYR A 94 -16.15 7.42 25.55
CA TYR A 94 -16.63 8.72 25.08
C TYR A 94 -15.82 9.22 23.88
N LEU A 95 -14.50 9.11 23.96
CA LEU A 95 -13.59 9.46 22.86
C LEU A 95 -13.84 8.59 21.63
N GLU A 96 -13.99 7.27 21.81
CA GLU A 96 -14.33 6.36 20.71
C GLU A 96 -15.67 6.74 20.06
N ALA A 97 -16.66 7.17 20.85
CA ALA A 97 -17.92 7.67 20.31
C ALA A 97 -17.70 8.95 19.50
N MET A 98 -17.02 9.95 20.08
CA MET A 98 -16.75 11.25 19.44
C MET A 98 -15.94 11.12 18.14
N LYS A 99 -15.12 10.08 17.98
CA LYS A 99 -14.41 9.77 16.73
C LYS A 99 -15.35 9.53 15.53
N ALA A 100 -16.58 9.10 15.78
CA ALA A 100 -17.60 8.92 14.74
C ALA A 100 -18.42 10.20 14.46
N LEU A 101 -18.13 11.30 15.17
CA LEU A 101 -18.81 12.59 15.07
C LEU A 101 -17.86 13.66 14.50
N HIS A 102 -18.43 14.76 14.01
CA HIS A 102 -17.71 15.96 13.58
C HIS A 102 -17.18 16.73 14.80
N ALA A 103 -15.97 16.39 15.24
CA ALA A 103 -15.32 16.92 16.44
C ALA A 103 -14.58 18.26 16.24
N GLU A 104 -14.74 18.93 15.10
CA GLU A 104 -14.07 20.20 14.74
C GLU A 104 -14.16 21.25 15.86
N GLU A 105 -15.33 21.40 16.48
CA GLU A 105 -15.61 22.40 17.52
C GLU A 105 -14.88 22.14 18.85
N ILE A 106 -14.40 20.91 19.06
CA ILE A 106 -13.74 20.51 20.32
C ILE A 106 -12.26 20.16 20.15
N LEU A 107 -11.68 20.39 18.96
CA LEU A 107 -10.29 20.02 18.66
C LEU A 107 -9.29 20.67 19.62
N SER A 108 -9.46 21.95 19.96
CA SER A 108 -8.57 22.62 20.90
C SER A 108 -8.58 21.92 22.26
N GLN A 109 -9.77 21.59 22.76
CA GLN A 109 -9.95 20.94 24.05
C GLN A 109 -9.40 19.50 24.06
N LEU A 110 -9.50 18.79 22.94
CA LEU A 110 -8.89 17.46 22.77
C LEU A 110 -7.36 17.52 22.83
N LYS A 111 -6.75 18.56 22.24
CA LYS A 111 -5.30 18.79 22.30
C LYS A 111 -4.83 19.14 23.70
N ASP A 112 -5.54 20.04 24.38
CA ASP A 112 -5.23 20.42 25.75
C ASP A 112 -5.23 19.17 26.65
N ARG A 113 -6.26 18.33 26.50
CA ARG A 113 -6.36 17.08 27.26
C ARG A 113 -5.29 16.05 26.91
N LEU A 114 -4.87 15.98 25.64
CA LEU A 114 -3.75 15.12 25.23
C LEU A 114 -2.46 15.56 25.93
N ALA A 115 -2.17 16.86 25.93
CA ALA A 115 -0.97 17.42 26.57
C ALA A 115 -0.97 17.22 28.09
N GLU A 116 -2.12 17.42 28.75
CA GLU A 116 -2.29 17.09 30.17
C GLU A 116 -1.96 15.62 30.44
N LEU A 117 -2.57 14.71 29.68
CA LEU A 117 -2.44 13.28 29.89
C LEU A 117 -1.01 12.79 29.64
N GLU A 118 -0.30 13.37 28.68
CA GLU A 118 1.12 13.10 28.42
C GLU A 118 2.02 13.54 29.59
N GLY A 119 1.67 14.62 30.29
CA GLY A 119 2.38 15.10 31.48
C GLY A 119 2.04 14.38 32.81
N GLU A 120 0.95 13.61 32.87
CA GLU A 120 0.55 12.86 34.07
C GLU A 120 1.53 11.69 34.38
N PRO A 121 1.90 11.47 35.66
CA PRO A 121 2.77 10.35 36.05
C PRO A 121 2.07 8.98 35.84
N VAL A 122 2.83 8.04 35.28
CA VAL A 122 2.34 6.68 35.00
C VAL A 122 2.49 5.80 36.24
N THR A 123 1.38 5.22 36.70
CA THR A 123 1.32 4.22 37.78
C THR A 123 0.83 2.88 37.22
N GLU A 124 1.10 1.77 37.91
CA GLU A 124 0.60 0.45 37.48
C GLU A 124 -0.94 0.39 37.35
N GLU A 125 -1.66 1.15 38.19
CA GLU A 125 -3.12 1.17 38.23
C GLU A 125 -3.73 2.02 37.08
N ASN A 126 -3.11 3.14 36.73
CA ASN A 126 -3.63 4.03 35.69
C ASN A 126 -3.12 3.68 34.27
N ARG A 127 -1.99 2.95 34.14
CA ARG A 127 -1.28 2.74 32.86
C ARG A 127 -2.20 2.31 31.74
N LYS A 128 -2.95 1.22 31.94
CA LYS A 128 -3.84 0.64 30.91
C LYS A 128 -4.93 1.61 30.45
N HIS A 129 -5.48 2.39 31.36
CA HIS A 129 -6.56 3.32 31.05
C HIS A 129 -6.03 4.60 30.40
N ARG A 130 -4.92 5.12 30.90
CA ARG A 130 -4.20 6.25 30.32
C ARG A 130 -3.81 5.96 28.88
N GLU A 131 -3.23 4.81 28.60
CA GLU A 131 -2.90 4.38 27.23
C GLU A 131 -4.14 4.30 26.33
N ALA A 132 -5.25 3.77 26.84
CA ALA A 132 -6.49 3.68 26.07
C ALA A 132 -7.07 5.07 25.75
N GLU A 133 -6.97 6.01 26.68
CA GLU A 133 -7.40 7.40 26.50
C GLU A 133 -6.48 8.16 25.53
N LEU A 134 -5.14 8.06 25.69
CA LEU A 134 -4.16 8.61 24.74
C LEU A 134 -4.40 8.10 23.32
N ARG A 135 -4.62 6.78 23.17
CA ARG A 135 -4.90 6.17 21.87
C ARG A 135 -6.18 6.72 21.24
N ALA A 136 -7.24 6.88 22.03
CA ALA A 136 -8.51 7.39 21.53
C ALA A 136 -8.43 8.89 21.18
N LEU A 137 -7.74 9.71 21.97
CA LEU A 137 -7.48 11.12 21.67
C LEU A 137 -6.71 11.28 20.36
N ARG A 138 -5.57 10.58 20.24
CA ARG A 138 -4.74 10.60 19.02
C ARG A 138 -5.55 10.14 17.80
N ALA A 139 -6.38 9.12 17.94
CA ALA A 139 -7.21 8.61 16.84
C ALA A 139 -8.24 9.62 16.33
N ILE A 140 -8.71 10.56 17.15
CA ILE A 140 -9.57 11.67 16.70
C ILE A 140 -8.70 12.73 16.02
N LEU A 141 -7.65 13.21 16.69
CA LEU A 141 -6.80 14.30 16.18
C LEU A 141 -6.16 13.97 14.82
N ILE A 142 -5.74 12.72 14.62
CA ILE A 142 -5.16 12.24 13.36
C ILE A 142 -6.15 12.36 12.19
N GLN A 143 -7.47 12.23 12.41
CA GLN A 143 -8.48 12.42 11.34
C GLN A 143 -8.49 13.84 10.78
N TYR A 144 -8.03 14.82 11.57
CA TYR A 144 -8.05 16.24 11.24
C TYR A 144 -6.68 16.77 10.83
N GLU A 145 -5.62 16.32 11.50
CA GLU A 145 -4.28 16.88 11.36
C GLU A 145 -3.31 15.94 10.64
N GLY A 146 -3.73 14.69 10.40
CA GLY A 146 -2.83 13.62 10.00
C GLY A 146 -1.88 13.22 11.13
N ILE A 147 -0.86 12.45 10.79
CA ILE A 147 0.26 12.17 11.71
C ILE A 147 1.36 13.21 11.52
N ASP A 148 1.90 13.71 12.62
CA ASP A 148 3.16 14.43 12.60
C ASP A 148 4.30 13.43 12.34
N THR A 149 4.70 13.28 11.07
CA THR A 149 5.73 12.31 10.65
C THR A 149 7.13 12.73 11.08
N HIS A 150 7.99 11.75 11.30
CA HIS A 150 9.41 11.97 11.56
C HIS A 150 10.18 12.35 10.30
N HIS A 151 11.29 13.07 10.48
CA HIS A 151 12.21 13.36 9.39
C HIS A 151 13.25 12.24 9.25
N PHE A 152 13.22 11.55 8.10
CA PHE A 152 14.19 10.51 7.78
C PHE A 152 15.59 11.10 7.63
N ASP A 153 16.57 10.57 8.36
CA ASP A 153 17.97 10.93 8.23
C ASP A 153 18.66 10.08 7.16
N ILE A 154 18.70 10.60 5.93
CA ILE A 154 19.29 9.88 4.80
C ILE A 154 20.82 9.75 4.87
N LYS A 155 21.48 10.50 5.77
CA LYS A 155 22.95 10.53 5.92
C LYS A 155 23.47 9.44 6.86
N GLN A 156 22.60 8.55 7.34
CA GLN A 156 22.96 7.41 8.17
C GLN A 156 23.98 6.51 7.47
N LYS A 157 24.88 5.93 8.26
CA LYS A 157 25.95 5.01 7.82
C LYS A 157 25.69 3.59 8.31
N ASN A 158 26.46 2.63 7.80
CA ASN A 158 26.33 1.21 8.10
C ASN A 158 24.89 0.73 7.90
N ASN A 159 24.32 1.07 6.74
CA ASN A 159 22.95 0.74 6.39
C ASN A 159 22.90 -0.70 5.92
N HIS A 160 21.94 -1.47 6.43
CA HIS A 160 21.74 -2.86 6.06
C HIS A 160 20.33 -3.03 5.52
N VAL A 161 20.23 -3.14 4.21
CA VAL A 161 18.95 -3.15 3.49
C VAL A 161 18.82 -4.38 2.60
N LEU A 162 17.59 -4.84 2.43
CA LEU A 162 17.17 -5.80 1.43
C LEU A 162 16.42 -5.04 0.33
N LEU A 163 17.01 -5.03 -0.86
CA LEU A 163 16.37 -4.53 -2.07
C LEU A 163 15.55 -5.65 -2.71
N VAL A 164 14.23 -5.55 -2.59
CA VAL A 164 13.29 -6.57 -3.10
C VAL A 164 13.24 -6.48 -4.62
N THR A 165 13.62 -7.53 -5.32
CA THR A 165 13.61 -7.58 -6.79
C THR A 165 13.12 -8.93 -7.31
N ASN A 166 13.05 -9.06 -8.62
CA ASN A 166 12.71 -10.30 -9.32
C ASN A 166 13.70 -11.42 -8.96
N ARG A 167 13.17 -12.57 -8.52
CA ARG A 167 14.00 -13.71 -8.06
C ARG A 167 14.90 -14.28 -9.15
N ASN A 168 14.45 -14.25 -10.40
CA ASN A 168 15.16 -14.83 -11.54
C ASN A 168 16.29 -13.94 -12.03
N HIS A 169 16.25 -12.64 -11.71
CA HIS A 169 17.21 -11.64 -12.21
C HIS A 169 17.90 -10.88 -11.08
N ARG A 170 18.05 -11.50 -9.90
CA ARG A 170 18.78 -10.90 -8.75
C ARG A 170 20.21 -10.52 -9.12
N GLY A 171 20.86 -11.29 -10.00
CA GLY A 171 22.22 -11.03 -10.46
C GLY A 171 22.42 -9.64 -11.08
N ILE A 172 21.40 -9.06 -11.71
CA ILE A 172 21.45 -7.69 -12.21
C ILE A 172 21.67 -6.70 -11.07
N LEU A 173 20.87 -6.84 -10.01
CA LEU A 173 20.96 -5.97 -8.86
C LEU A 173 22.22 -6.26 -8.02
N GLU A 174 22.66 -7.52 -7.94
CA GLU A 174 23.95 -7.88 -7.32
C GLU A 174 25.11 -7.16 -8.00
N ASN A 175 25.13 -7.13 -9.33
CA ASN A 175 26.16 -6.42 -10.10
C ASN A 175 26.07 -4.89 -9.90
N GLN A 176 24.86 -4.33 -9.82
CA GLN A 176 24.66 -2.89 -9.61
C GLN A 176 25.06 -2.41 -8.20
N THR A 177 25.02 -3.29 -7.19
CA THR A 177 25.25 -2.90 -5.79
C THR A 177 26.44 -3.56 -5.10
N GLY A 178 27.06 -4.59 -5.70
CA GLY A 178 28.01 -5.47 -5.01
C GLY A 178 27.40 -6.27 -3.86
N GLY A 179 26.06 -6.40 -3.85
CA GLY A 179 25.30 -7.02 -2.76
C GLY A 179 25.32 -8.55 -2.80
N LYS A 180 24.66 -9.18 -1.83
CA LYS A 180 24.54 -10.65 -1.74
C LYS A 180 23.12 -11.10 -2.03
N ALA A 181 22.97 -12.13 -2.87
CA ALA A 181 21.67 -12.77 -3.13
C ALA A 181 20.93 -13.17 -1.84
N HIS A 182 19.64 -12.85 -1.81
CA HIS A 182 18.69 -13.28 -0.81
C HIS A 182 17.43 -13.85 -1.50
N PRO A 183 16.70 -14.82 -0.93
CA PRO A 183 15.50 -15.38 -1.58
C PRO A 183 14.41 -14.35 -1.97
N LEU A 184 14.44 -13.17 -1.35
CA LEU A 184 13.51 -12.07 -1.62
C LEU A 184 14.10 -10.95 -2.47
N GLY A 185 15.40 -10.97 -2.79
CA GLY A 185 16.07 -9.86 -3.46
C GLY A 185 17.59 -9.87 -3.26
N VAL A 186 18.18 -8.71 -3.00
CA VAL A 186 19.62 -8.55 -2.74
C VAL A 186 19.83 -7.79 -1.43
N ILE A 187 20.68 -8.33 -0.56
CA ILE A 187 21.09 -7.65 0.68
C ILE A 187 22.31 -6.79 0.37
N VAL A 188 22.25 -5.52 0.78
CA VAL A 188 23.29 -4.53 0.55
C VAL A 188 23.69 -3.89 1.89
N GLN A 189 24.99 -3.77 2.09
CA GLN A 189 25.58 -2.96 3.16
C GLN A 189 26.22 -1.73 2.52
N THR A 190 25.81 -0.53 2.96
CA THR A 190 26.29 0.73 2.36
C THR A 190 26.26 1.88 3.37
N ASP A 191 27.13 2.86 3.17
CA ASP A 191 27.07 4.15 3.86
C ASP A 191 26.27 5.20 3.08
N ASP A 192 25.88 4.90 1.84
CA ASP A 192 25.20 5.81 0.93
C ASP A 192 23.85 5.22 0.46
N LEU A 193 22.77 5.66 1.11
CA LEU A 193 21.41 5.32 0.69
C LEU A 193 20.98 6.05 -0.58
N LEU A 194 21.53 7.24 -0.87
CA LEU A 194 21.18 8.02 -2.06
C LEU A 194 21.59 7.28 -3.33
N GLN A 195 22.75 6.62 -3.31
CA GLN A 195 23.19 5.78 -4.43
C GLN A 195 22.19 4.65 -4.71
N LEU A 196 21.66 4.01 -3.67
CA LEU A 196 20.65 2.96 -3.85
C LEU A 196 19.35 3.53 -4.41
N LEU A 197 18.94 4.74 -4.00
CA LEU A 197 17.76 5.41 -4.53
C LEU A 197 17.89 5.84 -6.00
N GLN A 198 19.06 5.70 -6.64
CA GLN A 198 19.20 5.86 -8.10
C GLN A 198 18.84 4.57 -8.86
N ILE A 199 18.82 3.42 -8.19
CA ILE A 199 18.65 2.12 -8.86
C ILE A 199 17.17 1.81 -9.06
N ARG A 200 16.77 1.63 -10.32
CA ARG A 200 15.36 1.44 -10.71
C ARG A 200 14.92 -0.04 -10.72
N THR A 201 15.85 -0.98 -10.69
CA THR A 201 15.59 -2.42 -10.88
C THR A 201 15.09 -3.16 -9.63
N TYR A 202 14.87 -2.47 -8.51
CA TYR A 202 14.25 -3.04 -7.30
C TYR A 202 12.90 -2.36 -7.00
N ARG A 203 12.01 -3.12 -6.35
CA ARG A 203 10.66 -2.70 -5.99
C ARG A 203 10.60 -1.93 -4.68
N ASP A 204 11.05 -2.57 -3.61
CA ASP A 204 11.00 -2.03 -2.25
C ASP A 204 12.40 -2.08 -1.63
N MET A 205 12.78 -1.04 -0.88
CA MET A 205 13.92 -1.07 0.02
C MET A 205 13.41 -1.41 1.43
N LEU A 206 13.89 -2.52 2.00
CA LEU A 206 13.52 -2.98 3.33
C LEU A 206 14.72 -2.91 4.26
N PHE A 207 14.56 -2.29 5.43
CA PHE A 207 15.59 -2.21 6.46
C PHE A 207 15.55 -3.46 7.33
N LEU A 208 16.70 -4.13 7.45
CA LEU A 208 16.78 -5.40 8.13
C LEU A 208 16.74 -5.23 9.64
N ILE A 209 15.83 -5.97 10.29
CA ILE A 209 15.74 -6.01 11.75
C ILE A 209 16.74 -7.07 12.26
N PRO A 210 17.70 -6.73 13.14
CA PRO A 210 18.68 -7.67 13.64
C PRO A 210 18.06 -8.61 14.68
N VAL A 211 17.27 -9.57 14.19
CA VAL A 211 16.72 -10.68 14.98
C VAL A 211 17.50 -11.96 14.70
N LYS A 212 17.58 -12.84 15.69
CA LYS A 212 18.17 -14.17 15.52
C LYS A 212 17.17 -15.08 14.80
N GLY A 213 17.37 -15.29 13.50
CA GLY A 213 16.53 -16.20 12.71
C GLY A 213 15.20 -15.60 12.28
N LEU A 214 14.17 -16.46 12.13
CA LEU A 214 12.82 -16.07 11.72
C LEU A 214 11.89 -16.00 12.94
N LEU A 215 10.87 -15.14 12.88
CA LEU A 215 9.87 -15.03 13.94
C LEU A 215 8.86 -16.17 13.85
N GLU A 216 8.44 -16.69 15.01
CA GLU A 216 7.37 -17.67 15.10
C GLU A 216 5.99 -17.04 14.82
N GLN A 217 4.99 -17.86 14.53
CA GLN A 217 3.59 -17.40 14.34
C GLN A 217 2.83 -17.19 15.66
N GLU A 218 3.54 -16.89 16.75
CA GLU A 218 2.98 -16.60 18.06
C GLU A 218 3.12 -15.09 18.33
N PRO A 219 2.02 -14.31 18.33
CA PRO A 219 2.08 -12.85 18.37
C PRO A 219 2.93 -12.30 19.51
N GLU A 220 2.81 -12.88 20.70
CA GLU A 220 3.49 -12.42 21.92
C GLU A 220 5.00 -12.65 21.82
N LYS A 221 5.44 -13.86 21.43
CA LYS A 221 6.87 -14.18 21.22
C LYS A 221 7.48 -13.38 20.07
N ALA A 222 6.73 -13.19 18.99
CA ALA A 222 7.15 -12.37 17.86
C ALA A 222 7.34 -10.91 18.30
N ALA A 223 6.42 -10.37 19.11
CA ALA A 223 6.51 -9.03 19.67
C ALA A 223 7.77 -8.88 20.54
N GLU A 224 7.97 -9.78 21.51
CA GLU A 224 9.15 -9.81 22.39
C GLU A 224 10.47 -9.78 21.63
N THR A 225 10.53 -10.49 20.50
CA THR A 225 11.72 -10.58 19.67
C THR A 225 11.97 -9.30 18.85
N VAL A 226 10.90 -8.68 18.33
CA VAL A 226 11.03 -7.65 17.28
C VAL A 226 10.98 -6.21 17.82
N TRP A 227 10.33 -5.95 18.95
CA TRP A 227 10.03 -4.56 19.36
C TRP A 227 11.29 -3.73 19.67
N LYS A 228 12.26 -4.26 20.44
CA LYS A 228 13.49 -3.51 20.78
C LYS A 228 14.33 -3.23 19.53
N PRO A 229 14.65 -4.23 18.69
CA PRO A 229 15.40 -3.97 17.46
C PRO A 229 14.66 -3.06 16.48
N MET A 230 13.33 -3.17 16.38
CA MET A 230 12.51 -2.29 15.56
C MET A 230 12.62 -0.84 16.02
N LEU A 231 12.40 -0.57 17.32
CA LEU A 231 12.50 0.78 17.88
C LEU A 231 13.90 1.38 17.68
N ALA A 232 14.95 0.57 17.87
CA ALA A 232 16.33 1.01 17.66
C ALA A 232 16.61 1.41 16.20
N ILE A 233 16.05 0.69 15.23
CA ILE A 233 16.18 1.05 13.81
C ILE A 233 15.37 2.32 13.51
N CYS A 234 14.14 2.43 14.02
CA CYS A 234 13.35 3.66 13.87
C CYS A 234 14.12 4.87 14.39
N ALA A 235 14.67 4.80 15.61
CA ALA A 235 15.47 5.86 16.20
C ALA A 235 16.77 6.14 15.42
N LYS A 236 17.41 5.11 14.84
CA LYS A 236 18.61 5.30 14.00
C LYS A 236 18.32 6.18 12.79
N TYR A 237 17.19 5.96 12.11
CA TYR A 237 16.89 6.60 10.83
C TYR A 237 16.04 7.86 10.93
N HIS A 238 15.75 8.36 12.13
CA HIS A 238 14.91 9.55 12.31
C HIS A 238 15.50 10.48 13.37
N ARG A 239 15.14 11.77 13.29
CA ARG A 239 15.75 12.82 14.11
C ARG A 239 15.00 13.07 15.41
N GLU A 240 13.68 12.98 15.37
CA GLU A 240 12.82 13.27 16.50
C GLU A 240 12.77 12.09 17.47
N ASP A 241 12.69 12.40 18.76
CA ASP A 241 12.46 11.42 19.84
C ASP A 241 10.98 11.50 20.26
N LYS A 242 10.11 10.96 19.41
CA LYS A 242 8.66 10.85 19.65
C LYS A 242 8.15 9.45 19.23
N PRO A 243 6.92 9.06 19.60
CA PRO A 243 6.39 7.75 19.24
C PRO A 243 6.26 7.54 17.72
N PHE A 244 6.67 6.37 17.22
CA PHE A 244 6.53 5.99 15.81
C PHE A 244 5.18 5.32 15.56
N PHE A 245 4.48 5.79 14.53
CA PHE A 245 3.23 5.16 14.08
C PHE A 245 3.55 4.07 13.07
N PHE A 246 3.21 2.82 13.39
CA PHE A 246 3.52 1.69 12.54
C PHE A 246 2.27 0.87 12.18
N ARG A 247 2.34 0.23 11.02
CA ARG A 247 1.42 -0.86 10.65
C ARG A 247 2.17 -2.17 10.47
N ILE A 248 1.43 -3.28 10.48
CA ILE A 248 1.99 -4.61 10.19
C ILE A 248 1.43 -5.10 8.85
N GLU A 249 2.33 -5.36 7.90
CA GLU A 249 2.01 -5.99 6.63
C GLU A 249 2.42 -7.48 6.69
N CYS A 250 1.43 -8.38 6.75
CA CYS A 250 1.67 -9.82 6.89
C CYS A 250 1.41 -10.56 5.56
N ARG A 251 2.50 -10.95 4.89
CA ARG A 251 2.47 -11.73 3.65
C ARG A 251 2.62 -13.22 3.97
N SER A 252 1.49 -13.89 4.12
CA SER A 252 1.42 -15.31 4.47
C SER A 252 0.30 -16.05 3.71
N ALA A 253 0.29 -17.38 3.84
CA ALA A 253 -0.79 -18.23 3.36
C ALA A 253 -2.02 -18.27 4.31
N MET A 254 -2.01 -17.48 5.40
CA MET A 254 -3.12 -17.40 6.34
C MET A 254 -4.38 -16.86 5.66
N THR A 255 -5.55 -17.29 6.13
CA THR A 255 -6.82 -16.65 5.75
C THR A 255 -6.85 -15.20 6.22
N LEU A 256 -7.74 -14.39 5.62
CA LEU A 256 -7.91 -12.98 6.01
C LEU A 256 -8.22 -12.84 7.50
N GLU A 257 -9.06 -13.73 8.04
CA GLU A 257 -9.47 -13.71 9.45
C GLU A 257 -8.32 -14.08 10.39
N GLN A 258 -7.57 -15.14 10.07
CA GLN A 258 -6.38 -15.53 10.84
C GLN A 258 -5.33 -14.43 10.83
N ARG A 259 -5.07 -13.84 9.66
CA ARG A 259 -4.12 -12.73 9.50
C ARG A 259 -4.54 -11.50 10.30
N SER A 260 -5.83 -11.12 10.24
CA SER A 260 -6.37 -10.00 10.99
C SER A 260 -6.22 -10.20 12.51
N ARG A 261 -6.57 -11.39 13.01
CA ARG A 261 -6.38 -11.74 14.43
C ARG A 261 -4.91 -11.70 14.85
N PHE A 262 -4.01 -12.27 14.04
CA PHE A 262 -2.57 -12.30 14.31
C PHE A 262 -1.99 -10.87 14.36
N VAL A 263 -2.22 -10.07 13.32
CA VAL A 263 -1.72 -8.69 13.21
C VAL A 263 -2.23 -7.83 14.36
N LYS A 264 -3.52 -7.94 14.71
CA LYS A 264 -4.10 -7.18 15.82
C LYS A 264 -3.43 -7.51 17.16
N LYS A 265 -3.22 -8.79 17.46
CA LYS A 265 -2.55 -9.22 18.71
C LYS A 265 -1.09 -8.79 18.73
N LEU A 266 -0.36 -9.00 17.64
CA LEU A 266 1.05 -8.63 17.52
C LEU A 266 1.26 -7.13 17.68
N GLY A 267 0.45 -6.30 17.00
CA GLY A 267 0.53 -4.85 17.11
C GLY A 267 0.27 -4.36 18.53
N SER A 268 -0.74 -4.91 19.21
CA SER A 268 -1.03 -4.59 20.62
C SER A 268 0.10 -4.98 21.56
N ALA A 269 0.73 -6.14 21.33
CA ALA A 269 1.84 -6.61 22.16
C ALA A 269 3.11 -5.76 21.95
N ILE A 270 3.43 -5.37 20.71
CA ILE A 270 4.54 -4.46 20.41
C ILE A 270 4.32 -3.10 21.09
N GLU A 271 3.12 -2.54 20.98
CA GLU A 271 2.79 -1.25 21.57
C GLU A 271 2.97 -1.26 23.10
N GLN A 272 2.43 -2.28 23.76
CA GLN A 272 2.58 -2.47 25.20
C GLN A 272 4.05 -2.66 25.62
N LEU A 273 4.80 -3.53 24.92
CA LEU A 273 6.21 -3.79 25.24
C LEU A 273 7.10 -2.57 25.01
N SER A 274 6.73 -1.71 24.06
CA SER A 274 7.44 -0.48 23.74
C SER A 274 7.10 0.70 24.64
N ASP A 275 6.18 0.53 25.61
CA ASP A 275 5.64 1.60 26.46
C ASP A 275 5.10 2.78 25.62
N GLY A 276 4.36 2.44 24.55
CA GLY A 276 3.76 3.43 23.64
C GLY A 276 4.74 4.15 22.70
N LYS A 277 6.02 3.78 22.65
CA LYS A 277 6.99 4.33 21.68
C LYS A 277 6.79 3.81 20.24
N LEU A 278 6.14 2.66 20.09
CA LEU A 278 5.67 2.12 18.81
C LEU A 278 4.15 2.02 18.88
N VAL A 279 3.43 2.88 18.16
CA VAL A 279 1.96 2.95 18.19
C VAL A 279 1.39 2.22 16.98
N ASN A 280 0.55 1.21 17.20
CA ASN A 280 -0.05 0.44 16.11
C ASN A 280 -1.19 1.25 15.46
N SER A 281 -0.97 1.73 14.24
CA SER A 281 -1.92 2.53 13.48
C SER A 281 -2.04 2.03 12.04
N PRO A 282 -3.12 1.28 11.71
CA PRO A 282 -3.30 0.72 10.36
C PRO A 282 -3.61 1.77 9.28
N GLY A 283 -4.21 2.90 9.65
CA GLY A 283 -4.64 3.97 8.74
C GLY A 283 -3.56 5.00 8.50
N ASP A 284 -2.90 5.44 9.57
CA ASP A 284 -1.97 6.57 9.55
C ASP A 284 -0.65 6.14 10.18
N TYR A 285 0.33 5.82 9.33
CA TYR A 285 1.61 5.24 9.73
C TYR A 285 2.74 5.79 8.87
N GLU A 286 3.93 5.76 9.43
CA GLU A 286 5.16 6.15 8.76
C GLU A 286 6.14 4.96 8.64
N VAL A 287 5.92 3.92 9.45
CA VAL A 287 6.69 2.67 9.47
C VAL A 287 5.77 1.50 9.13
N GLU A 288 6.25 0.59 8.29
CA GLU A 288 5.60 -0.71 8.07
C GLU A 288 6.53 -1.82 8.53
N LEU A 289 6.10 -2.58 9.53
CA LEU A 289 6.68 -3.87 9.88
C LEU A 289 6.15 -4.92 8.90
N ARG A 290 7.01 -5.30 7.95
CA ARG A 290 6.68 -6.33 6.96
C ARG A 290 7.12 -7.70 7.44
N LEU A 291 6.18 -8.62 7.51
CA LEU A 291 6.38 -10.02 7.87
C LEU A 291 6.14 -10.90 6.65
N ILE A 292 7.18 -11.61 6.21
CA ILE A 292 7.11 -12.46 5.01
C ILE A 292 7.26 -13.92 5.44
N ALA A 293 6.18 -14.69 5.31
CA ALA A 293 6.18 -16.09 5.71
C ALA A 293 7.05 -16.94 4.76
N ASN A 294 7.85 -17.82 5.33
CA ASN A 294 8.47 -18.92 4.62
C ASN A 294 7.47 -20.09 4.45
N ARG A 295 7.93 -21.21 3.87
CA ARG A 295 7.10 -22.41 3.67
C ARG A 295 6.71 -23.11 4.98
N GLU A 296 7.48 -22.92 6.03
CA GLU A 296 7.24 -23.47 7.39
C GLU A 296 6.33 -22.55 8.21
N GLY A 297 5.90 -21.42 7.66
CA GLY A 297 5.09 -20.43 8.34
C GLY A 297 5.87 -19.42 9.19
N LYS A 298 7.18 -19.56 9.37
CA LYS A 298 7.98 -18.57 10.11
C LYS A 298 8.15 -17.29 9.30
N PHE A 299 8.25 -16.15 9.99
CA PHE A 299 8.30 -14.83 9.36
C PHE A 299 9.71 -14.27 9.28
N PHE A 300 10.07 -13.78 8.10
CA PHE A 300 11.18 -12.84 7.93
C PHE A 300 10.68 -11.42 8.21
N PRO A 301 11.18 -10.74 9.26
CA PRO A 301 10.75 -9.39 9.59
C PRO A 301 11.70 -8.34 8.98
N ALA A 302 11.13 -7.27 8.42
CA ALA A 302 11.88 -6.11 7.95
C ALA A 302 11.02 -4.84 8.05
N LEU A 303 11.64 -3.68 8.08
CA LEU A 303 10.95 -2.39 8.09
C LEU A 303 10.93 -1.77 6.70
N ARG A 304 9.81 -1.14 6.35
CA ARG A 304 9.75 -0.15 5.28
C ARG A 304 9.43 1.20 5.91
N PHE A 305 10.20 2.22 5.52
CA PHE A 305 9.97 3.59 5.95
C PHE A 305 9.26 4.36 4.84
N TYR A 306 8.12 4.97 5.15
CA TYR A 306 7.39 5.87 4.25
C TYR A 306 7.91 7.31 4.35
N THR A 307 8.72 7.60 5.36
CA THR A 307 9.47 8.85 5.55
C THR A 307 10.72 8.93 4.68
N LEU A 308 11.20 7.81 4.12
CA LEU A 308 12.31 7.79 3.17
C LEU A 308 11.82 8.34 1.81
N PRO A 309 12.31 9.50 1.35
CA PRO A 309 11.92 10.04 0.05
C PRO A 309 12.44 9.16 -1.09
N ASP A 310 11.54 8.44 -1.77
CA ASP A 310 11.83 7.64 -2.96
C ASP A 310 11.15 8.24 -4.19
N HIS A 311 11.94 8.95 -5.01
CA HIS A 311 11.46 9.65 -6.20
C HIS A 311 11.67 8.87 -7.50
N ARG A 312 12.18 7.63 -7.46
CA ARG A 312 12.54 6.87 -8.68
C ARG A 312 11.39 6.81 -9.69
N PHE A 313 10.18 6.63 -9.19
CA PHE A 313 8.97 6.52 -10.01
C PHE A 313 7.97 7.64 -9.70
N ALA A 314 8.45 8.82 -9.30
CA ALA A 314 7.59 9.98 -8.99
C ALA A 314 6.73 10.40 -10.20
N TYR A 315 7.15 10.05 -11.42
CA TYR A 315 6.37 10.26 -12.63
C TYR A 315 5.07 9.46 -12.67
N ARG A 316 4.94 8.37 -11.90
CA ARG A 316 3.78 7.47 -11.92
C ARG A 316 2.62 8.04 -11.11
N LYS A 317 1.95 9.03 -11.67
CA LYS A 317 0.70 9.59 -11.12
C LYS A 317 -0.51 8.72 -11.48
N HIS A 318 -0.54 8.19 -12.71
CA HIS A 318 -1.63 7.38 -13.25
C HIS A 318 -1.23 5.93 -13.44
N ALA A 319 -2.15 5.01 -13.11
CA ALA A 319 -2.03 3.59 -13.39
C ALA A 319 -3.41 2.97 -13.58
N ILE A 320 -3.49 1.97 -14.46
CA ILE A 320 -4.68 1.14 -14.66
C ILE A 320 -4.41 -0.27 -14.10
N ALA A 321 -5.46 -1.09 -13.96
CA ALA A 321 -5.34 -2.44 -13.38
C ALA A 321 -4.33 -3.33 -14.12
N ALA A 322 -4.17 -3.15 -15.43
CA ALA A 322 -3.22 -3.90 -16.26
C ALA A 322 -1.81 -3.29 -16.29
N SER A 323 -1.57 -2.13 -15.67
CA SER A 323 -0.28 -1.46 -15.70
C SER A 323 0.80 -2.27 -15.01
N MET A 324 1.92 -2.47 -15.71
CA MET A 324 3.13 -3.01 -15.12
C MET A 324 3.70 -2.06 -14.05
N HIS A 325 4.29 -2.62 -12.99
CA HIS A 325 5.04 -1.84 -12.02
C HIS A 325 6.32 -1.26 -12.67
N PRO A 326 6.64 0.03 -12.51
CA PRO A 326 7.83 0.65 -13.12
C PRO A 326 9.14 -0.08 -12.84
N SER A 327 9.37 -0.58 -11.61
CA SER A 327 10.59 -1.34 -11.33
C SER A 327 10.75 -2.62 -12.15
N LEU A 328 9.65 -3.22 -12.63
CA LEU A 328 9.72 -4.37 -13.53
C LEU A 328 10.00 -3.91 -14.96
N ALA A 329 9.41 -2.79 -15.41
CA ALA A 329 9.73 -2.19 -16.70
C ALA A 329 11.21 -1.76 -16.76
N ALA A 330 11.72 -1.10 -15.71
CA ALA A 330 13.13 -0.76 -15.55
C ALA A 330 14.05 -2.00 -15.63
N LEU A 331 13.68 -3.09 -14.97
CA LEU A 331 14.41 -4.36 -15.07
C LEU A 331 14.38 -4.94 -16.48
N ILE A 332 13.25 -4.88 -17.18
CA ILE A 332 13.15 -5.29 -18.58
C ILE A 332 14.10 -4.47 -19.45
N MET A 333 14.14 -3.14 -19.26
CA MET A 333 15.04 -2.27 -20.01
C MET A 333 16.51 -2.53 -19.69
N GLU A 334 16.84 -2.86 -18.44
CA GLU A 334 18.20 -3.27 -18.08
C GLU A 334 18.62 -4.56 -18.78
N LEU A 335 17.73 -5.56 -18.87
CA LEU A 335 17.99 -6.81 -19.59
C LEU A 335 18.07 -6.60 -21.10
N ALA A 336 17.24 -5.71 -21.65
CA ALA A 336 17.20 -5.40 -23.07
C ALA A 336 18.34 -4.46 -23.52
N ALA A 337 18.99 -3.74 -22.59
CA ALA A 337 19.96 -2.68 -22.89
C ALA A 337 21.04 -3.05 -23.92
N PRO A 338 21.62 -4.26 -23.97
CA PRO A 338 22.59 -4.65 -25.00
C PRO A 338 22.05 -4.62 -26.44
N TYR A 339 20.73 -4.57 -26.61
CA TYR A 339 20.03 -4.62 -27.90
C TYR A 339 19.37 -3.28 -28.28
N LEU A 340 19.37 -2.29 -27.38
CA LEU A 340 18.75 -0.99 -27.62
C LEU A 340 19.72 -0.06 -28.33
N LYS A 341 19.19 0.79 -29.21
CA LYS A 341 19.95 1.82 -29.93
C LYS A 341 19.75 3.20 -29.28
N GLU A 342 20.84 3.95 -29.15
CA GLU A 342 20.76 5.38 -28.84
C GLU A 342 20.10 6.14 -29.99
N ASN A 343 19.35 7.20 -29.69
CA ASN A 343 18.68 8.05 -30.68
C ASN A 343 17.72 7.31 -31.63
N ALA A 344 17.26 6.13 -31.23
CA ALA A 344 16.32 5.30 -31.98
C ALA A 344 14.95 5.97 -32.15
N GLN A 345 14.24 5.56 -33.19
CA GLN A 345 12.80 5.79 -33.34
C GLN A 345 12.05 4.59 -32.76
N ILE A 346 11.27 4.81 -31.70
CA ILE A 346 10.64 3.71 -30.94
C ILE A 346 9.13 3.85 -30.85
N ILE A 347 8.46 2.70 -30.76
CA ILE A 347 7.01 2.64 -30.56
C ILE A 347 6.58 1.57 -29.55
N ASP A 348 5.62 1.90 -28.68
CA ASP A 348 4.84 0.91 -27.93
C ASP A 348 3.42 0.83 -28.51
N PRO A 349 3.06 -0.28 -29.19
CA PRO A 349 1.76 -0.47 -29.82
C PRO A 349 0.60 -0.66 -28.84
N PHE A 350 0.89 -0.96 -27.57
CA PHE A 350 -0.11 -1.22 -26.52
C PHE A 350 0.31 -0.50 -25.24
N CYS A 351 0.52 0.81 -25.34
CA CYS A 351 1.32 1.55 -24.36
C CYS A 351 0.67 1.71 -22.99
N GLY A 352 -0.66 1.55 -22.88
CA GLY A 352 -1.42 1.91 -21.69
C GLY A 352 -1.04 3.30 -21.20
N VAL A 353 -0.58 3.37 -19.94
CA VAL A 353 -0.14 4.62 -19.29
C VAL A 353 1.34 4.99 -19.54
N GLY A 354 1.98 4.40 -20.54
CA GLY A 354 3.30 4.80 -21.05
C GLY A 354 4.53 4.23 -20.31
N THR A 355 4.34 3.39 -19.28
CA THR A 355 5.43 2.93 -18.40
C THR A 355 6.63 2.32 -19.13
N MET A 356 6.40 1.49 -20.16
CA MET A 356 7.47 0.82 -20.90
C MET A 356 8.34 1.81 -21.69
N LEU A 357 7.70 2.78 -22.38
CA LEU A 357 8.42 3.81 -23.14
C LEU A 357 9.20 4.76 -22.24
N ILE A 358 8.63 5.17 -21.11
CA ILE A 358 9.30 6.05 -20.14
C ILE A 358 10.56 5.35 -19.60
N GLU A 359 10.44 4.10 -19.13
CA GLU A 359 11.62 3.38 -18.62
C GLU A 359 12.63 3.04 -19.72
N ARG A 360 12.18 2.82 -20.96
CA ARG A 360 13.07 2.62 -22.11
C ARG A 360 13.94 3.85 -22.29
N ASP A 361 13.33 5.03 -22.40
CA ASP A 361 14.06 6.27 -22.65
C ASP A 361 15.04 6.64 -21.53
N ILE A 362 14.61 6.48 -20.28
CA ILE A 362 15.47 6.69 -19.11
C ILE A 362 16.71 5.80 -19.17
N ARG A 363 16.59 4.56 -19.66
CA ARG A 363 17.71 3.61 -19.71
C ARG A 363 18.65 3.83 -20.90
N VAL A 364 18.10 4.12 -22.07
CA VAL A 364 18.82 4.44 -23.30
C VAL A 364 18.00 5.52 -24.02
N PRO A 365 18.47 6.78 -24.10
CA PRO A 365 17.71 7.86 -24.71
C PRO A 365 17.35 7.58 -26.18
N ALA A 366 16.09 7.78 -26.52
CA ALA A 366 15.51 7.69 -27.86
C ALA A 366 15.34 9.10 -28.46
N ARG A 367 15.32 9.18 -29.78
CA ARG A 367 15.06 10.44 -30.48
C ARG A 367 13.57 10.70 -30.59
N GLU A 368 12.83 9.72 -31.11
CA GLU A 368 11.40 9.83 -31.39
C GLU A 368 10.65 8.70 -30.69
N LYS A 369 9.60 9.04 -29.93
CA LYS A 369 8.89 8.11 -29.05
C LYS A 369 7.40 8.15 -29.31
N TYR A 370 6.81 7.01 -29.65
CA TYR A 370 5.39 6.90 -29.99
C TYR A 370 4.70 5.84 -29.15
N GLY A 371 3.51 6.14 -28.65
CA GLY A 371 2.69 5.17 -27.92
C GLY A 371 1.28 5.15 -28.49
N THR A 372 0.76 3.97 -28.79
CA THR A 372 -0.65 3.80 -29.17
C THR A 372 -1.38 2.93 -28.18
N ASP A 373 -2.64 3.27 -27.91
CA ASP A 373 -3.55 2.43 -27.15
C ASP A 373 -4.99 2.73 -27.58
N ILE A 374 -5.87 1.74 -27.44
CA ILE A 374 -7.30 1.87 -27.74
C ILE A 374 -8.09 2.48 -26.57
N PHE A 375 -7.50 2.52 -25.37
CA PHE A 375 -8.15 3.04 -24.18
C PHE A 375 -7.76 4.50 -23.93
N GLY A 376 -8.67 5.42 -24.24
CA GLY A 376 -8.43 6.87 -24.17
C GLY A 376 -7.96 7.35 -22.79
N GLU A 377 -8.57 6.89 -21.71
CA GLU A 377 -8.16 7.27 -20.34
C GLU A 377 -6.71 6.87 -20.02
N ALA A 378 -6.23 5.74 -20.56
CA ALA A 378 -4.84 5.35 -20.39
C ALA A 378 -3.89 6.27 -21.15
N ILE A 379 -4.27 6.73 -22.34
CA ILE A 379 -3.50 7.70 -23.14
C ILE A 379 -3.42 9.06 -22.42
N ASP A 380 -4.50 9.53 -21.84
CA ASP A 380 -4.50 10.78 -21.06
C ASP A 380 -3.58 10.65 -19.83
N GLY A 381 -3.69 9.52 -19.11
CA GLY A 381 -2.77 9.19 -18.02
C GLY A 381 -1.31 9.05 -18.45
N ALA A 382 -1.07 8.54 -19.67
CA ALA A 382 0.28 8.40 -20.24
C ALA A 382 0.94 9.75 -20.50
N ARG A 383 0.18 10.71 -21.04
CA ARG A 383 0.67 12.09 -21.27
C ARG A 383 1.09 12.76 -19.97
N GLU A 384 0.26 12.66 -18.93
CA GLU A 384 0.59 13.22 -17.62
C GLU A 384 1.79 12.52 -16.97
N ASN A 385 1.86 11.19 -17.04
CA ASN A 385 3.01 10.43 -16.54
C ASN A 385 4.32 10.81 -17.25
N ALA A 386 4.30 10.92 -18.58
CA ALA A 386 5.49 11.32 -19.34
C ALA A 386 5.89 12.76 -19.05
N ALA A 387 4.94 13.70 -18.94
CA ALA A 387 5.23 15.07 -18.55
C ALA A 387 5.92 15.15 -17.18
N LEU A 388 5.47 14.36 -16.20
CA LEU A 388 6.12 14.27 -14.88
C LEU A 388 7.48 13.59 -14.91
N ALA A 389 7.74 12.72 -15.90
CA ALA A 389 9.05 12.14 -16.14
C ALA A 389 10.01 13.12 -16.83
N GLY A 390 9.52 14.26 -17.33
CA GLY A 390 10.29 15.16 -18.21
C GLY A 390 10.43 14.64 -19.64
N GLU A 391 9.59 13.68 -20.03
CA GLU A 391 9.67 12.96 -21.29
C GLU A 391 8.71 13.50 -22.35
N GLN A 392 9.21 13.65 -23.58
CA GLN A 392 8.39 14.01 -24.74
C GLN A 392 8.03 12.74 -25.52
N ILE A 393 6.79 12.25 -25.34
CA ILE A 393 6.29 11.03 -25.99
C ILE A 393 4.98 11.34 -26.72
N ASN A 394 4.90 10.95 -27.98
CA ASN A 394 3.72 11.11 -28.82
C ASN A 394 2.69 10.00 -28.53
N PHE A 395 1.76 10.26 -27.60
CA PHE A 395 0.67 9.34 -27.29
C PHE A 395 -0.57 9.57 -28.14
N ILE A 396 -1.01 8.51 -28.82
CA ILE A 396 -2.07 8.55 -29.82
C ILE A 396 -3.15 7.54 -29.42
N HIS A 397 -4.37 8.03 -29.20
CA HIS A 397 -5.54 7.17 -28.99
C HIS A 397 -5.96 6.55 -30.32
N ARG A 398 -5.46 5.34 -30.59
CA ARG A 398 -5.59 4.67 -31.89
C ARG A 398 -5.33 3.18 -31.74
N ASP A 399 -6.05 2.37 -32.52
CA ASP A 399 -5.68 0.98 -32.73
C ASP A 399 -4.37 0.89 -33.53
N PHE A 400 -3.37 0.22 -32.95
CA PHE A 400 -2.08 -0.04 -33.59
C PHE A 400 -2.21 -0.67 -34.98
N PHE A 401 -3.21 -1.54 -35.20
CA PHE A 401 -3.39 -2.19 -36.50
C PHE A 401 -3.76 -1.21 -37.61
N ASP A 402 -4.38 -0.08 -37.25
CA ASP A 402 -4.74 1.02 -38.15
C ASP A 402 -3.74 2.18 -38.15
N PHE A 403 -2.69 2.11 -37.32
CA PHE A 403 -1.66 3.14 -37.21
C PHE A 403 -0.80 3.20 -38.48
N ARG A 404 -0.45 4.40 -38.93
CA ARG A 404 0.45 4.65 -40.07
C ARG A 404 1.38 5.79 -39.72
N HIS A 405 2.62 5.71 -40.18
CA HIS A 405 3.65 6.73 -40.01
C HIS A 405 4.52 6.77 -41.27
N ASP A 406 5.05 7.95 -41.60
CA ASP A 406 5.82 8.15 -42.85
C ASP A 406 7.22 7.50 -42.80
N TYR A 407 7.83 7.46 -41.62
CA TYR A 407 9.08 6.73 -41.37
C TYR A 407 8.83 5.42 -40.60
N LEU A 408 9.82 4.52 -40.67
CA LEU A 408 9.85 3.24 -39.96
C LEU A 408 10.55 3.37 -38.60
N PHE A 409 10.33 2.40 -37.71
CA PHE A 409 10.84 2.39 -36.34
C PHE A 409 12.02 1.41 -36.21
N ASP A 410 12.99 1.78 -35.39
CA ASP A 410 14.10 0.93 -34.98
C ASP A 410 13.67 -0.12 -33.96
N GLU A 411 12.70 0.22 -33.10
CA GLU A 411 12.31 -0.63 -31.99
C GLU A 411 10.79 -0.64 -31.74
N ILE A 412 10.28 -1.83 -31.44
CA ILE A 412 9.01 -1.99 -30.72
C ILE A 412 9.32 -2.39 -29.30
N VAL A 413 8.80 -1.67 -28.31
CA VAL A 413 8.97 -1.98 -26.89
C VAL A 413 7.60 -2.10 -26.26
N THR A 414 7.17 -3.30 -25.86
CA THR A 414 5.76 -3.52 -25.50
C THR A 414 5.53 -4.57 -24.43
N ASN A 415 4.53 -4.31 -23.59
CA ASN A 415 3.90 -5.28 -22.72
C ASN A 415 2.62 -5.76 -23.39
N MET A 416 2.63 -6.95 -23.97
CA MET A 416 1.51 -7.45 -24.77
C MET A 416 0.22 -7.56 -23.95
N PRO A 417 -0.96 -7.31 -24.55
CA PRO A 417 -2.25 -7.49 -23.89
C PRO A 417 -2.38 -8.87 -23.26
N VAL A 418 -2.78 -8.89 -21.99
CA VAL A 418 -3.10 -10.15 -21.30
C VAL A 418 -4.37 -10.77 -21.89
N ARG A 419 -4.49 -12.10 -21.82
CA ARG A 419 -5.66 -12.83 -22.35
C ARG A 419 -7.00 -12.22 -21.91
N GLY A 420 -7.15 -11.88 -20.63
CA GLY A 420 -8.39 -11.30 -20.11
C GLY A 420 -9.61 -12.16 -20.46
N LYS A 421 -10.60 -11.56 -21.14
CA LYS A 421 -11.82 -12.24 -21.63
C LYS A 421 -11.67 -12.85 -23.04
N MET A 422 -10.50 -12.75 -23.68
CA MET A 422 -10.28 -13.25 -25.04
C MET A 422 -10.29 -14.78 -25.09
N THR A 423 -10.91 -15.31 -26.15
CA THR A 423 -10.74 -16.73 -26.51
C THR A 423 -9.33 -16.99 -27.02
N ARG A 424 -8.94 -18.27 -27.07
CA ARG A 424 -7.64 -18.66 -27.59
C ARG A 424 -7.45 -18.23 -29.04
N GLU A 425 -8.50 -18.30 -29.85
CA GLU A 425 -8.51 -17.94 -31.27
C GLU A 425 -8.39 -16.43 -31.47
N GLN A 426 -9.05 -15.63 -30.62
CA GLN A 426 -8.92 -14.17 -30.65
C GLN A 426 -7.49 -13.76 -30.30
N LEU A 427 -6.88 -14.40 -29.31
CA LEU A 427 -5.50 -14.15 -28.93
C LEU A 427 -4.52 -14.58 -30.02
N ASP A 428 -4.72 -15.75 -30.64
CA ASP A 428 -3.91 -16.19 -31.78
C ASP A 428 -3.93 -15.17 -32.93
N ARG A 429 -5.12 -14.67 -33.28
CA ARG A 429 -5.30 -13.61 -34.29
C ARG A 429 -4.64 -12.30 -33.91
N LEU A 430 -4.65 -11.92 -32.63
CA LEU A 430 -3.96 -10.72 -32.14
C LEU A 430 -2.45 -10.82 -32.40
N TYR A 431 -1.83 -11.94 -32.03
CA TYR A 431 -0.40 -12.16 -32.26
C TYR A 431 -0.09 -12.23 -33.77
N GLU A 432 -0.89 -12.94 -34.56
CA GLU A 432 -0.71 -12.96 -36.02
C GLU A 432 -0.76 -11.56 -36.62
N LYS A 433 -1.77 -10.77 -36.28
CA LYS A 433 -1.90 -9.39 -36.76
C LYS A 433 -0.72 -8.53 -36.30
N PHE A 434 -0.26 -8.69 -35.06
CA PHE A 434 0.88 -7.96 -34.53
C PHE A 434 2.15 -8.21 -35.37
N PHE A 435 2.55 -9.47 -35.58
CA PHE A 435 3.78 -9.78 -36.30
C PHE A 435 3.71 -9.33 -37.77
N ARG A 436 2.55 -9.49 -38.44
CA ARG A 436 2.33 -8.95 -39.78
C ARG A 436 2.43 -7.43 -39.82
N LYS A 437 1.82 -6.74 -38.85
CA LYS A 437 1.83 -5.27 -38.77
C LYS A 437 3.23 -4.74 -38.45
N ALA A 438 3.95 -5.37 -37.52
CA ALA A 438 5.31 -4.99 -37.14
C ALA A 438 6.24 -4.92 -38.36
N LEU A 439 6.16 -5.90 -39.26
CA LEU A 439 6.90 -5.89 -40.52
C LEU A 439 6.60 -4.65 -41.39
N THR A 440 5.40 -4.06 -41.32
CA THR A 440 5.09 -2.88 -42.15
C THR A 440 5.65 -1.56 -41.61
N ILE A 441 6.08 -1.54 -40.34
CA ILE A 441 6.50 -0.31 -39.65
C ILE A 441 7.93 -0.36 -39.13
N LEU A 442 8.58 -1.52 -39.12
CA LEU A 442 9.95 -1.67 -38.61
C LEU A 442 10.98 -1.55 -39.72
N GLU A 443 12.09 -0.89 -39.39
CA GLU A 443 13.30 -0.84 -40.20
C GLU A 443 13.97 -2.22 -40.32
N LYS A 444 14.96 -2.31 -41.21
CA LYS A 444 15.89 -3.43 -41.21
C LYS A 444 16.71 -3.42 -39.92
N GLU A 445 17.02 -4.61 -39.39
CA GLU A 445 17.78 -4.75 -38.14
C GLU A 445 17.11 -4.07 -36.94
N ALA A 446 15.79 -3.91 -36.99
CA ALA A 446 14.98 -3.47 -35.87
C ALA A 446 14.90 -4.55 -34.77
N VAL A 447 14.61 -4.11 -33.55
CA VAL A 447 14.46 -4.99 -32.38
C VAL A 447 13.06 -4.87 -31.80
N ILE A 448 12.45 -6.00 -31.46
CA ILE A 448 11.22 -6.07 -30.68
C ILE A 448 11.57 -6.56 -29.27
N VAL A 449 11.32 -5.71 -28.28
CA VAL A 449 11.35 -6.02 -26.85
C VAL A 449 9.93 -6.32 -26.41
N MET A 450 9.60 -7.60 -26.26
CA MET A 450 8.23 -8.06 -26.00
C MET A 450 8.13 -8.77 -24.66
N TYR A 451 7.33 -8.21 -23.75
CA TYR A 451 6.95 -8.88 -22.51
C TYR A 451 5.57 -9.52 -22.64
N THR A 452 5.45 -10.82 -22.33
CA THR A 452 4.17 -11.54 -22.43
C THR A 452 4.13 -12.84 -21.62
N GLY A 453 2.93 -13.27 -21.21
CA GLY A 453 2.65 -14.60 -20.67
C GLY A 453 2.38 -15.68 -21.74
N GLU A 454 2.35 -15.30 -23.01
CA GLU A 454 1.78 -16.11 -24.10
C GLU A 454 2.85 -16.69 -25.03
N ILE A 455 3.81 -17.40 -24.44
CA ILE A 455 5.02 -17.95 -25.09
C ILE A 455 4.69 -18.72 -26.37
N GLY A 456 3.64 -19.57 -26.31
CA GLY A 456 3.26 -20.45 -27.42
C GLY A 456 2.90 -19.68 -28.68
N PHE A 457 2.24 -18.52 -28.55
CA PHE A 457 1.87 -17.68 -29.68
C PHE A 457 3.09 -16.96 -30.26
N VAL A 458 3.99 -16.45 -29.43
CA VAL A 458 5.27 -15.86 -29.88
C VAL A 458 6.07 -16.88 -30.68
N LYS A 459 6.30 -18.06 -30.13
CA LYS A 459 7.06 -19.13 -30.79
C LYS A 459 6.39 -19.61 -32.08
N LYS A 460 5.06 -19.62 -32.15
CA LYS A 460 4.32 -19.91 -33.39
C LYS A 460 4.64 -18.88 -34.46
N GLN A 461 4.53 -17.59 -34.14
CA GLN A 461 4.76 -16.52 -35.12
C GLN A 461 6.22 -16.47 -35.60
N LEU A 462 7.19 -16.70 -34.71
CA LEU A 462 8.62 -16.82 -35.09
C LEU A 462 8.90 -17.98 -36.07
N ARG A 463 8.10 -19.06 -36.05
CA ARG A 463 8.22 -20.16 -37.03
C ARG A 463 7.59 -19.83 -38.37
N LEU A 464 6.49 -19.06 -38.35
CA LEU A 464 5.74 -18.70 -39.56
C LEU A 464 6.39 -17.55 -40.33
N HIS A 465 7.12 -16.68 -39.65
CA HIS A 465 7.73 -15.48 -40.21
C HIS A 465 9.26 -15.55 -40.06
N ARG A 466 9.96 -15.93 -41.14
CA ARG A 466 11.43 -16.11 -41.16
C ARG A 466 12.21 -14.80 -41.06
N GLU A 467 11.52 -13.68 -41.26
CA GLU A 467 12.03 -12.32 -41.10
C GLU A 467 12.34 -12.00 -39.64
N PHE A 468 11.75 -12.74 -38.69
CA PHE A 468 12.03 -12.57 -37.26
C PHE A 468 12.98 -13.66 -36.75
N SER A 469 13.90 -13.25 -35.89
CA SER A 469 14.81 -14.17 -35.20
C SER A 469 14.80 -13.89 -33.72
N LEU A 470 14.72 -14.95 -32.91
CA LEU A 470 14.86 -14.81 -31.47
C LEU A 470 16.33 -14.55 -31.14
N LEU A 471 16.62 -13.42 -30.52
CA LEU A 471 17.95 -13.06 -30.05
C LEU A 471 18.13 -13.55 -28.61
N GLU A 472 17.18 -13.25 -27.73
CA GLU A 472 17.21 -13.66 -26.32
C GLU A 472 15.82 -13.94 -25.75
N GLU A 473 15.79 -14.76 -24.70
CA GLU A 473 14.59 -15.10 -23.94
C GLU A 473 14.89 -15.15 -22.43
N TYR A 474 14.18 -14.33 -21.67
CA TYR A 474 14.31 -14.26 -20.22
C TYR A 474 13.04 -14.72 -19.51
N CYS A 475 13.16 -15.69 -18.61
CA CYS A 475 12.07 -16.10 -17.74
C CYS A 475 11.87 -15.07 -16.62
N MET A 476 10.91 -14.17 -16.79
CA MET A 476 10.67 -13.09 -15.83
C MET A 476 9.89 -13.57 -14.61
N GLN A 477 8.85 -14.40 -14.79
CA GLN A 477 8.07 -14.91 -13.67
C GLN A 477 7.66 -16.37 -13.91
N SER A 478 8.40 -17.30 -13.29
CA SER A 478 8.18 -18.73 -13.51
C SER A 478 6.79 -19.23 -13.08
N LYS A 479 6.19 -18.63 -12.04
CA LYS A 479 4.86 -19.03 -11.54
C LYS A 479 3.71 -18.64 -12.48
N THR A 480 3.79 -17.46 -13.08
CA THR A 480 2.77 -16.92 -13.98
C THR A 480 3.10 -17.17 -15.45
N GLY A 481 4.29 -17.72 -15.75
CA GLY A 481 4.73 -18.00 -17.11
C GLY A 481 4.98 -16.75 -17.94
N CYS A 482 5.36 -15.62 -17.32
CA CYS A 482 5.69 -14.40 -18.06
C CYS A 482 7.16 -14.35 -18.47
N TYR A 483 7.42 -13.98 -19.72
CA TYR A 483 8.72 -13.96 -20.36
C TYR A 483 8.96 -12.62 -21.07
N LEU A 484 10.24 -12.27 -21.18
CA LEU A 484 10.72 -11.20 -22.04
C LEU A 484 11.42 -11.84 -23.25
N PHE A 485 11.00 -11.47 -24.45
CA PHE A 485 11.61 -11.86 -25.71
C PHE A 485 12.30 -10.66 -26.33
N ILE A 486 13.54 -10.86 -26.76
CA ILE A 486 14.25 -9.95 -27.64
C ILE A 486 14.27 -10.57 -29.03
N ILE A 487 13.63 -9.92 -30.00
CA ILE A 487 13.43 -10.46 -31.35
C ILE A 487 14.04 -9.48 -32.35
N GLY A 488 14.98 -9.94 -33.17
CA GLY A 488 15.59 -9.15 -34.24
C GLY A 488 14.87 -9.34 -35.58
N VAL A 489 14.76 -8.27 -36.36
CA VAL A 489 14.20 -8.27 -37.71
C VAL A 489 15.32 -8.34 -38.75
N LYS A 490 15.34 -9.42 -39.54
CA LYS A 490 16.26 -9.65 -40.65
C LYS A 490 15.48 -9.47 -41.95
N ARG A 491 15.78 -8.41 -42.70
CA ARG A 491 15.07 -8.09 -43.95
C ARG A 491 15.99 -7.86 -45.12
#